data_AF-A0A5J4UBU9-F1
#
_entry.id   AF-A0A5J4UBU9-F1
#
_cell.length_a   1.000
_cell.length_b   1.000
_cell.length_c   1.000
_cell.angle_alpha   90.00
_cell.angle_beta   90.00
_cell.angle_gamma   90.00
#
_symmetry.space_group_name_H-M   'P 1'
#
loop_
_entity.id
_entity.type
_entity.pdbx_description
1 polymer ?
#
loop_
_entity_poly.entity_id
_entity_poly.type
_entity_poly.pdbx_seq_one_letter_code
_entity_poly.pdbx_strand_id
1 'polypeptide(L)'
;MEGGSVRLGDFGLSKEITSQDYATMAGTKVYMAAEVWQSKKTDYASDIFSVGIVAAELVTGKHPYESGTEQGTIEMNKKGQVSELPEFVPPEMKELIAPMLCNEAKKRPTTKQIMEYETIRMYLWVQEEKEKQLEVAYRKTNEASKRAIDTEAQKYFLNYSILFVKNLLCSQNSSEFHYQRVPY
;
A
#
# COMPACT_ATOMS: atom_id res chain seq x y z
N MET A 1 7.84 -6.81 -4.94
CA MET A 1 6.87 -5.79 -4.50
C MET A 1 6.77 -4.74 -5.60
N GLU A 2 5.76 -4.83 -6.45
CA GLU A 2 5.52 -3.83 -7.51
C GLU A 2 4.50 -2.81 -6.98
N GLY A 3 4.89 -1.53 -6.90
CA GLY A 3 3.95 -0.43 -6.61
C GLY A 3 4.35 0.56 -5.52
N GLY A 4 5.42 0.33 -4.75
CA GLY A 4 5.95 1.33 -3.79
C GLY A 4 4.99 1.77 -2.67
N SER A 5 3.87 1.09 -2.47
CA SER A 5 2.87 1.41 -1.44
C SER A 5 3.34 0.94 -0.06
N VAL A 6 3.26 1.82 0.94
CA VAL A 6 3.46 1.43 2.35
C VAL A 6 2.25 0.63 2.81
N ARG A 7 2.49 -0.52 3.43
CA ARG A 7 1.46 -1.37 4.04
C ARG A 7 1.85 -1.66 5.47
N LEU A 8 0.90 -1.54 6.39
CA LEU A 8 1.09 -2.04 7.74
C LEU A 8 1.15 -3.57 7.68
N GLY A 9 2.22 -4.12 8.24
CA GLY A 9 2.41 -5.55 8.42
C GLY A 9 2.55 -5.87 9.90
N ASP A 10 2.38 -7.14 10.24
CA ASP A 10 2.52 -7.68 11.61
C ASP A 10 1.50 -7.16 12.63
N PHE A 11 0.29 -7.76 12.62
CA PHE A 11 -0.72 -7.57 13.65
C PHE A 11 -0.49 -8.49 14.88
N GLY A 12 0.69 -9.12 15.03
CA GLY A 12 0.97 -10.09 16.08
C GLY A 12 0.84 -9.55 17.51
N LEU A 13 0.81 -8.22 17.67
CA LEU A 13 0.62 -7.51 18.93
C LEU A 13 -0.67 -6.68 18.98
N SER A 14 -1.46 -6.65 17.91
CA SER A 14 -2.72 -5.92 17.87
C SER A 14 -3.76 -6.61 18.75
N LYS A 15 -4.21 -5.92 19.80
CA LYS A 15 -5.27 -6.38 20.72
C LYS A 15 -6.37 -5.33 20.82
N GLU A 16 -7.60 -5.79 20.95
CA GLU A 16 -8.72 -4.94 21.36
C GLU A 16 -8.41 -4.39 22.75
N ILE A 17 -8.47 -3.07 22.94
CA ILE A 17 -8.13 -2.43 24.22
C ILE A 17 -9.22 -2.77 25.24
N THR A 18 -8.98 -3.80 26.03
CA THR A 18 -9.77 -4.16 27.22
C THR A 18 -9.06 -3.65 28.47
N SER A 19 -9.80 -3.39 29.55
CA SER A 19 -9.29 -2.74 30.77
C SER A 19 -8.14 -3.49 31.48
N GLN A 20 -7.83 -4.72 31.07
CA GLN A 20 -6.76 -5.58 31.60
C GLN A 20 -5.56 -5.82 30.68
N ASP A 21 -5.43 -5.11 29.55
CA ASP A 21 -4.34 -5.39 28.63
C ASP A 21 -2.96 -4.92 29.13
N TYR A 22 -2.09 -5.90 29.34
CA TYR A 22 -0.67 -5.71 29.60
C TYR A 22 0.08 -5.62 28.27
N ALA A 23 0.92 -4.59 28.13
CA ALA A 23 1.88 -4.47 27.04
C ALA A 23 2.73 -5.74 26.99
N THR A 24 2.68 -6.47 25.87
CA THR A 24 3.54 -7.62 25.68
C THR A 24 4.96 -7.08 25.56
N MET A 25 5.82 -7.41 26.53
CA MET A 25 7.17 -6.86 26.68
C MET A 25 8.16 -7.37 25.60
N ALA A 26 7.64 -7.70 24.41
CA ALA A 26 8.31 -8.30 23.27
C ALA A 26 8.40 -7.34 22.04
N GLY A 27 8.03 -6.07 22.20
CA GLY A 27 8.26 -5.04 21.19
C GLY A 27 9.68 -4.45 21.24
N THR A 28 10.07 -3.72 20.20
CA THR A 28 11.32 -2.97 20.15
C THR A 28 11.25 -1.78 21.12
N LYS A 29 11.79 -1.95 22.33
CA LYS A 29 11.62 -1.08 23.50
C LYS A 29 11.91 0.41 23.25
N VAL A 30 12.79 0.72 22.31
CA VAL A 30 13.17 2.10 21.96
C VAL A 30 12.02 2.93 21.39
N TYR A 31 10.99 2.29 20.82
CA TYR A 31 9.78 2.96 20.29
C TYR A 31 8.66 3.15 21.33
N MET A 32 8.83 2.60 22.54
CA MET A 32 7.79 2.67 23.57
C MET A 32 7.73 4.05 24.21
N ALA A 33 6.51 4.59 24.36
CA ALA A 33 6.30 5.85 25.07
C ALA A 33 6.62 5.73 26.57
N ALA A 34 7.05 6.84 27.18
CA ALA A 34 7.50 6.88 28.57
C ALA A 34 6.44 6.35 29.57
N GLU A 35 5.16 6.63 29.33
CA GLU A 35 4.05 6.18 30.17
C GLU A 35 3.82 4.67 30.13
N VAL A 36 4.13 4.00 29.01
CA VAL A 36 3.96 2.54 28.86
C VAL A 36 4.91 1.80 29.79
N TRP A 37 6.07 2.39 30.10
CA TRP A 37 7.00 1.83 31.08
C TRP A 37 6.45 1.85 32.52
N GLN A 38 5.56 2.79 32.83
CA GLN A 38 4.98 2.96 34.16
C GLN A 38 3.68 2.16 34.30
N SER A 39 2.78 2.30 33.32
CA SER A 39 1.46 1.66 33.34
C SER A 39 1.50 0.20 32.92
N LYS A 40 2.53 -0.21 32.16
CA LYS A 40 2.58 -1.46 31.39
C LYS A 40 1.34 -1.63 30.50
N LYS A 41 0.71 -0.55 30.07
CA LYS A 41 -0.44 -0.54 29.16
C LYS A 41 -0.15 0.35 27.97
N THR A 42 -0.48 -0.14 26.79
CA THR A 42 -0.50 0.65 25.55
C THR A 42 -1.89 1.21 25.33
N ASP A 43 -1.95 2.44 24.86
CA ASP A 43 -3.17 3.12 24.42
C ASP A 43 -2.94 3.84 23.08
N TYR A 44 -4.00 4.47 22.55
CA TYR A 44 -3.92 5.23 21.31
C TYR A 44 -2.84 6.32 21.33
N ALA A 45 -2.61 6.97 22.47
CA ALA A 45 -1.61 8.04 22.57
C ALA A 45 -0.18 7.46 22.52
N SER A 46 0.04 6.27 23.09
CA SER A 46 1.30 5.55 22.99
C SER A 46 1.63 5.09 21.57
N ASP A 47 0.60 4.74 20.78
CA ASP A 47 0.75 4.43 19.35
C ASP A 47 1.12 5.69 18.54
N ILE A 48 0.51 6.84 18.84
CA ILE A 48 0.90 8.10 18.19
C ILE A 48 2.37 8.43 18.44
N PHE A 49 2.87 8.17 19.65
CA PHE A 49 4.28 8.38 19.97
C PHE A 49 5.22 7.47 19.18
N SER A 50 4.90 6.18 19.09
CA SER A 50 5.72 5.23 18.33
C SER A 50 5.74 5.57 16.84
N VAL A 51 4.60 6.00 16.27
CA VAL A 51 4.53 6.53 14.91
C VAL A 51 5.36 7.81 14.76
N GLY A 52 5.37 8.68 15.77
CA GLY A 52 6.20 9.88 15.79
C GLY A 52 7.69 9.57 15.73
N ILE A 53 8.14 8.54 16.44
CA ILE A 53 9.53 8.06 16.38
C ILE A 53 9.86 7.57 14.96
N VAL A 54 9.00 6.72 14.39
CA VAL A 54 9.20 6.21 13.02
C VAL A 54 9.23 7.36 12.01
N ALA A 55 8.34 8.33 12.12
CA ALA A 55 8.31 9.49 11.24
C ALA A 55 9.60 10.32 11.35
N ALA A 56 10.09 10.57 12.56
CA ALA A 56 11.37 11.25 12.79
C ALA A 56 12.56 10.47 12.20
N GLU A 57 12.56 9.15 12.35
CA GLU A 57 13.61 8.29 11.82
C GLU A 57 13.59 8.22 10.29
N LEU A 58 12.41 8.20 9.67
CA LEU A 58 12.27 8.23 8.21
C LEU A 58 12.76 9.55 7.61
N VAL A 59 12.55 10.69 8.27
CA VAL A 59 12.99 11.99 7.75
C VAL A 59 14.46 12.29 8.05
N THR A 60 15.01 11.77 9.17
CA THR A 60 16.38 12.08 9.59
C THR A 60 17.39 10.95 9.34
N GLY A 61 16.91 9.73 9.09
CA GLY A 61 17.73 8.51 9.05
C GLY A 61 18.26 8.06 10.41
N LYS A 62 17.83 8.69 11.53
CA LYS A 62 18.31 8.41 12.88
C LYS A 62 17.17 8.40 13.89
N HIS A 63 17.30 7.57 14.91
CA HIS A 63 16.33 7.56 16.00
C HIS A 63 16.40 8.89 16.80
N PRO A 64 15.27 9.56 17.12
CA PRO A 64 15.27 10.89 17.76
C PRO A 64 15.90 10.92 19.17
N TYR A 65 15.91 9.76 19.84
CA TYR A 65 16.53 9.55 21.14
C TYR A 65 17.79 8.68 21.08
N GLU A 66 18.38 8.49 19.89
CA GLU A 66 19.54 7.63 19.70
C GLU A 66 20.65 7.96 20.71
N SER A 67 21.08 6.93 21.41
CA SER A 67 22.26 6.92 22.26
C SER A 67 23.13 5.76 21.83
N GLY A 68 24.43 5.80 22.11
CA GLY A 68 25.38 4.75 21.72
C GLY A 68 25.05 3.33 22.23
N THR A 69 24.02 3.18 23.08
CA THR A 69 23.46 1.89 23.49
C THR A 69 21.92 1.92 23.46
N GLU A 70 21.29 0.75 23.31
CA GLU A 70 19.83 0.59 23.40
C GLU A 70 19.29 1.10 24.75
N GLN A 71 19.97 0.75 25.84
CA GLN A 71 19.59 1.17 27.19
C GLN A 71 19.66 2.70 27.34
N GLY A 72 20.70 3.33 26.80
CA GLY A 72 20.81 4.79 26.76
C GLY A 72 19.67 5.44 25.97
N THR A 73 19.27 4.83 24.85
CA THR A 73 18.16 5.31 24.02
C THR A 73 16.83 5.26 24.77
N ILE A 74 16.59 4.15 25.49
CA ILE A 74 15.41 3.99 26.36
C ILE A 74 15.40 5.05 27.46
N GLU A 75 16.54 5.34 28.08
CA GLU A 75 16.65 6.35 29.13
C GLU A 75 16.41 7.77 28.61
N MET A 76 16.93 8.12 27.43
CA MET A 76 16.68 9.41 26.78
C MET A 76 15.20 9.59 26.43
N ASN A 77 14.57 8.55 25.89
CA ASN A 77 13.13 8.52 25.60
C ASN A 77 12.32 8.74 26.89
N LYS A 78 12.58 7.98 27.96
CA LYS A 78 11.89 8.13 29.26
C LYS A 78 12.01 9.53 29.86
N LYS A 79 13.13 10.21 29.66
CA LYS A 79 13.35 11.58 30.12
C LYS A 79 12.64 12.63 29.25
N GLY A 80 12.14 12.25 28.09
CA GLY A 80 11.56 13.18 27.11
C GLY A 80 12.59 14.14 26.50
N GLN A 81 13.88 13.80 26.58
CA GLN A 81 14.96 14.61 26.00
C GLN A 81 15.05 14.31 24.50
N VAL A 82 14.08 14.83 23.75
CA VAL A 82 14.06 14.77 22.29
C VAL A 82 15.22 15.59 21.74
N SER A 83 16.02 15.00 20.86
CA SER A 83 16.90 15.78 19.99
C SER A 83 16.01 16.60 19.05
N GLU A 84 16.20 17.92 19.02
CA GLU A 84 15.45 18.76 18.08
C GLU A 84 15.61 18.22 16.65
N LEU A 85 14.52 18.24 15.89
CA LEU A 85 14.56 17.81 14.50
C LEU A 85 15.54 18.72 13.71
N PRO A 86 16.49 18.14 12.95
CA PRO A 86 17.53 18.89 12.25
C PRO A 86 16.98 20.02 11.37
N GLU A 87 17.79 21.05 11.10
CA GLU A 87 17.40 22.21 10.27
C GLU A 87 16.95 21.83 8.85
N PHE A 88 17.50 20.76 8.28
CA PHE A 88 17.11 20.30 6.94
C PHE A 88 15.70 19.71 6.88
N VAL A 89 15.10 19.36 8.02
CA VAL A 89 13.72 18.85 8.06
C VAL A 89 12.77 20.03 7.81
N PRO A 90 11.85 19.93 6.83
CA PRO A 90 10.92 21.02 6.53
C PRO A 90 10.08 21.43 7.76
N PRO A 91 9.76 22.72 7.94
CA PRO A 91 8.96 23.20 9.07
C PRO A 91 7.63 22.46 9.21
N GLU A 92 6.96 22.17 8.10
CA GLU A 92 5.67 21.49 8.06
C GLU A 92 5.76 20.07 8.63
N MET A 93 6.90 19.40 8.41
CA MET A 93 7.17 18.08 8.98
C MET A 93 7.51 18.16 10.46
N LYS A 94 8.20 19.23 10.89
CA LYS A 94 8.47 19.47 12.32
C LYS A 94 7.18 19.74 13.09
N GLU A 95 6.29 20.56 12.53
CA GLU A 95 4.98 20.87 13.09
C GLU A 95 4.10 19.62 13.24
N LEU A 96 4.22 18.66 12.33
CA LEU A 96 3.52 17.38 12.40
C LEU A 96 4.13 16.43 13.44
N ILE A 97 5.46 16.25 13.41
CA ILE A 97 6.16 15.20 14.19
C ILE A 97 6.37 15.62 15.65
N ALA A 98 6.74 16.87 15.93
CA ALA A 98 7.10 17.31 17.27
C ALA A 98 5.96 17.11 18.31
N PRO A 99 4.67 17.42 18.00
CA PRO A 99 3.56 17.13 18.91
C PRO A 99 3.34 15.64 19.19
N MET A 100 3.66 14.76 18.22
CA MET A 100 3.53 13.31 18.39
C MET A 100 4.56 12.77 19.40
N LEU A 101 5.74 13.39 19.46
CA LEU A 101 6.83 13.06 20.39
C LEU A 101 6.71 13.74 21.76
N CYS A 102 5.56 14.34 22.08
CA CYS A 102 5.36 14.97 23.39
C CYS A 102 5.40 13.91 24.51
N ASN A 103 6.18 14.16 25.57
CA ASN A 103 6.28 13.23 26.69
C ASN A 103 4.95 13.07 27.45
N GLU A 104 4.10 14.11 27.45
CA GLU A 104 2.76 14.06 28.02
C GLU A 104 1.76 13.48 27.02
N ALA A 105 1.33 12.23 27.24
CA ALA A 105 0.40 11.52 26.37
C ALA A 105 -0.87 12.32 26.01
N LYS A 106 -1.43 13.08 26.96
CA LYS A 106 -2.65 13.91 26.75
C LYS A 106 -2.45 15.11 25.84
N LYS A 107 -1.21 15.57 25.63
CA LYS A 107 -0.88 16.69 24.75
C LYS A 107 -0.61 16.24 23.32
N ARG A 108 -0.45 14.93 23.09
CA ARG A 108 -0.27 14.39 21.74
C ARG A 108 -1.55 14.56 20.93
N PRO A 109 -1.44 14.81 19.61
CA PRO A 109 -2.60 14.90 18.75
C PRO A 109 -3.26 13.52 18.60
N THR A 110 -4.58 13.52 18.47
CA THR A 110 -5.32 12.34 18.05
C THR A 110 -5.09 12.06 16.57
N THR A 111 -5.32 10.82 16.13
CA THR A 111 -5.29 10.46 14.71
C THR A 111 -6.16 11.39 13.86
N LYS A 112 -7.34 11.79 14.37
CA LYS A 112 -8.22 12.73 13.67
C LYS A 112 -7.53 14.09 13.43
N GLN A 113 -6.89 14.64 14.45
CA GLN A 113 -6.15 15.90 14.33
C GLN A 113 -4.95 15.77 13.39
N ILE A 114 -4.25 14.63 13.41
CA ILE A 114 -3.14 14.35 12.47
C ILE A 114 -3.63 14.36 11.01
N MET A 115 -4.80 13.77 10.76
CA MET A 115 -5.40 13.72 9.41
C MET A 115 -5.85 15.10 8.91
N GLU A 116 -5.97 16.10 9.79
CA GLU A 116 -6.35 17.48 9.43
C GLU A 116 -5.15 18.34 9.00
N TYR A 117 -3.90 17.89 9.21
CA TYR A 117 -2.71 18.61 8.75
C TYR A 117 -2.68 18.72 7.23
N GLU A 118 -2.33 19.90 6.71
CA GLU A 118 -2.31 20.18 5.28
C GLU A 118 -1.39 19.20 4.52
N THR A 119 -0.20 18.94 5.06
CA THR A 119 0.77 17.98 4.48
C THR A 119 0.18 16.59 4.31
N ILE A 120 -0.62 16.14 5.28
CA ILE A 120 -1.28 14.83 5.24
C ILE A 120 -2.44 14.85 4.24
N ARG A 121 -3.31 15.87 4.30
CA ARG A 121 -4.44 16.00 3.37
C ARG A 121 -4.00 16.07 1.91
N MET A 122 -2.94 16.82 1.63
CA MET A 122 -2.37 16.93 0.30
C MET A 122 -1.86 15.58 -0.20
N TYR A 123 -1.14 14.83 0.65
CA TYR A 123 -0.68 13.49 0.30
C TYR A 123 -1.83 12.52 0.05
N LEU A 124 -2.84 12.51 0.93
CA LEU A 124 -4.03 11.65 0.79
C LEU A 124 -4.75 11.92 -0.53
N TRP A 125 -4.97 13.20 -0.85
CA TRP A 125 -5.59 13.60 -2.11
C TRP A 125 -4.79 13.11 -3.34
N VAL A 126 -3.45 13.22 -3.30
CA VAL A 126 -2.59 12.70 -4.37
C VAL A 126 -2.70 11.18 -4.49
N GLN A 127 -2.80 10.45 -3.38
CA GLN A 127 -2.96 8.99 -3.42
C GLN A 127 -4.34 8.58 -3.96
N GLU A 128 -5.42 9.22 -3.50
CA GLU A 128 -6.77 8.98 -4.01
C GLU A 128 -6.85 9.20 -5.52
N GLU A 129 -6.19 10.26 -6.03
CA GLU A 129 -6.18 10.54 -7.45
C GLU A 129 -5.38 9.50 -8.24
N LYS A 130 -4.24 9.05 -7.71
CA LYS A 130 -3.47 7.94 -8.30
C LYS A 130 -4.27 6.65 -8.34
N GLU A 131 -4.99 6.32 -7.26
CA GLU A 131 -5.85 5.14 -7.19
C GLU A 131 -6.98 5.20 -8.22
N LYS A 132 -7.64 6.37 -8.37
CA LYS A 132 -8.66 6.58 -9.41
C LYS A 132 -8.09 6.42 -10.82
N GLN A 133 -6.93 7.01 -11.10
CA GLN A 133 -6.29 6.88 -12.41
C GLN A 133 -5.89 5.44 -12.71
N LEU A 134 -5.38 4.73 -11.70
CA LEU A 134 -5.04 3.33 -11.80
C LEU A 134 -6.28 2.47 -12.08
N GLU A 135 -7.40 2.72 -11.38
CA GLU A 135 -8.67 2.02 -11.62
C GLU A 135 -9.20 2.28 -13.05
N VAL A 136 -9.14 3.53 -13.53
CA VAL A 136 -9.52 3.88 -14.90
C VAL A 136 -8.60 3.18 -15.92
N ALA A 137 -7.30 3.10 -15.65
CA ALA A 137 -6.35 2.39 -16.51
C ALA A 137 -6.68 0.89 -16.56
N TYR A 138 -6.94 0.25 -15.42
CA TYR A 138 -7.34 -1.16 -15.34
C TYR A 138 -8.65 -1.43 -16.07
N ARG A 139 -9.65 -0.55 -15.97
CA ARG A 139 -10.92 -0.70 -16.70
C ARG A 139 -10.70 -0.64 -18.22
N LYS A 140 -9.90 0.33 -18.69
CA LYS A 140 -9.58 0.48 -20.12
C LYS A 140 -8.82 -0.72 -20.68
N THR A 141 -7.84 -1.26 -19.95
CA THR A 141 -7.07 -2.43 -20.39
C THR A 141 -7.94 -3.69 -20.44
N ASN A 142 -8.84 -3.89 -19.47
CA ASN A 142 -9.80 -5.00 -19.48
C ASN A 142 -10.78 -4.89 -20.66
N GLU A 143 -11.32 -3.69 -20.93
CA GLU A 143 -12.20 -3.46 -22.09
C GLU A 143 -11.49 -3.67 -23.42
N ALA A 144 -10.25 -3.19 -23.57
CA ALA A 144 -9.44 -3.40 -24.76
C ALA A 144 -9.15 -4.89 -24.99
N SER A 145 -8.83 -5.63 -23.92
CA SER A 145 -8.60 -7.08 -23.98
C SER A 145 -9.86 -7.84 -24.41
N LYS A 146 -11.02 -7.47 -23.87
CA LYS A 146 -12.30 -8.06 -24.27
C LYS A 146 -12.63 -7.79 -25.74
N ARG A 147 -12.45 -6.56 -26.22
CA ARG A 147 -12.66 -6.20 -27.63
C ARG A 147 -11.71 -6.94 -28.58
N ALA A 148 -10.46 -7.15 -28.18
CA ALA A 148 -9.50 -7.92 -28.96
C ALA A 148 -9.95 -9.38 -29.14
N ILE A 149 -10.41 -10.02 -28.06
CA ILE A 149 -10.96 -11.38 -28.07
C ILE A 149 -12.20 -11.45 -28.98
N ASP A 150 -13.13 -10.50 -28.85
CA ASP A 150 -14.34 -10.47 -29.69
C ASP A 150 -14.00 -10.32 -31.18
N THR A 151 -13.03 -9.45 -31.50
CA THR A 151 -12.57 -9.23 -32.89
C THR A 151 -11.89 -10.48 -33.46
N GLU A 152 -11.10 -11.17 -32.64
CA GLU A 152 -10.43 -12.41 -33.03
C GLU A 152 -11.46 -13.54 -33.27
N ALA A 153 -12.46 -13.68 -32.39
CA ALA A 153 -13.56 -14.63 -32.58
C ALA A 153 -14.34 -14.36 -33.87
N GLN A 154 -14.62 -13.09 -34.19
CA GLN A 154 -15.26 -12.71 -35.46
C GLN A 154 -14.41 -13.07 -36.68
N LYS A 155 -13.08 -12.89 -36.60
CA LYS A 155 -12.15 -13.28 -37.66
C LYS A 155 -12.14 -14.80 -37.88
N TYR A 156 -12.14 -15.58 -36.81
CA TYR A 156 -12.28 -17.04 -36.90
C TYR A 156 -13.62 -17.44 -37.52
N PHE A 157 -14.73 -16.86 -37.05
CA PHE A 157 -16.05 -17.14 -37.60
C PHE A 157 -16.10 -16.88 -39.11
N LEU A 158 -15.61 -15.71 -39.56
CA LEU A 158 -15.58 -15.35 -40.97
C LEU A 158 -14.69 -16.32 -41.79
N ASN A 159 -13.51 -16.69 -41.27
CA ASN A 159 -12.62 -17.64 -41.93
C ASN A 159 -13.25 -19.03 -42.06
N TYR A 160 -13.93 -19.53 -41.02
CA TYR A 160 -14.64 -20.81 -41.07
C TYR A 160 -15.82 -20.76 -42.04
N SER A 161 -16.60 -19.68 -42.08
CA SER A 161 -17.68 -19.51 -43.06
C SER A 161 -17.15 -19.48 -44.49
N ILE A 162 -16.05 -18.76 -44.75
CA ILE A 162 -15.41 -18.72 -46.08
C ILE A 162 -14.92 -20.11 -46.48
N LEU A 163 -14.26 -20.85 -45.58
CA LEU A 163 -13.79 -22.21 -45.84
C LEU A 163 -14.95 -23.18 -46.11
N PHE A 164 -16.04 -23.07 -45.34
CA PHE A 164 -17.24 -23.86 -45.54
C PHE A 164 -17.87 -23.62 -46.92
N VAL A 165 -18.03 -22.36 -47.32
CA VAL A 165 -18.55 -22.01 -48.66
C VAL A 165 -17.62 -22.50 -49.76
N LYS A 166 -16.30 -22.35 -49.62
CA LYS A 166 -15.32 -22.89 -50.58
C LYS A 166 -15.43 -24.41 -50.73
N ASN A 167 -15.56 -25.14 -49.64
CA ASN A 167 -15.72 -26.60 -49.67
C ASN A 167 -17.07 -27.02 -50.30
N LEU A 168 -18.15 -26.28 -50.04
CA LEU A 168 -19.45 -26.54 -50.64
C LEU A 168 -19.44 -26.32 -52.16
N LEU A 169 -18.80 -25.24 -52.62
CA LEU A 169 -18.65 -24.94 -54.05
C LEU A 169 -17.71 -25.95 -54.75
N CYS A 170 -16.66 -26.42 -54.07
CA CYS A 170 -15.77 -27.45 -54.60
C CYS A 170 -16.47 -28.82 -54.74
N SER A 171 -17.35 -29.16 -53.79
CA SER A 171 -18.22 -30.34 -53.83
C SER A 171 -19.19 -30.33 -55.01
N GLN A 172 -19.75 -29.16 -55.37
CA GLN A 172 -20.68 -29.03 -56.49
C GLN A 172 -20.02 -28.97 -57.88
N ASN A 173 -18.70 -28.76 -57.95
CA ASN A 173 -17.94 -28.83 -59.21
C ASN A 173 -17.25 -30.18 -59.43
N SER A 174 -17.50 -31.19 -58.58
CA SER A 174 -16.96 -32.56 -58.72
C SER A 174 -17.91 -33.52 -59.45
N SER A 175 -18.79 -33.01 -60.31
CA SER A 175 -19.68 -33.82 -61.16
C SER A 175 -19.45 -33.59 -62.67
N GLU A 176 -18.19 -33.43 -63.09
CA GLU A 176 -17.75 -33.74 -64.45
C GLU A 176 -16.49 -34.60 -64.37
N PHE A 177 -16.65 -35.90 -64.14
CA PHE A 177 -15.80 -36.90 -64.78
C PHE A 177 -16.63 -38.17 -64.95
N HIS A 178 -17.07 -38.36 -66.20
CA HIS A 178 -17.80 -39.53 -66.66
C HIS A 178 -17.03 -40.81 -66.33
N TYR A 179 -17.73 -41.78 -65.74
CA TYR A 179 -17.38 -43.19 -65.89
C TYR A 179 -17.59 -43.58 -67.36
N GLN A 180 -16.51 -43.92 -68.07
CA GLN A 180 -16.32 -45.27 -68.63
C GLN A 180 -14.89 -45.48 -69.22
N ARG A 181 -14.33 -46.66 -68.92
CA ARG A 181 -13.10 -47.27 -69.49
C ARG A 181 -13.29 -47.47 -71.03
N VAL A 182 -12.30 -47.78 -71.89
CA VAL A 182 -11.32 -48.89 -71.90
C VAL A 182 -10.25 -48.67 -73.03
N PRO A 183 -9.27 -49.57 -73.28
CA PRO A 183 -7.87 -49.23 -73.57
C PRO A 183 -7.48 -49.16 -75.07
N TYR A 184 -6.22 -48.75 -75.27
CA TYR A 184 -5.41 -48.61 -76.50
C TYR A 184 -5.78 -47.46 -77.44
#